data_AF-A0AAN9UUV6-F1
#
_entry.id   AF-A0AAN9UUV6-F1
#
_cell.length_a   1.000
_cell.length_b   1.000
_cell.length_c   1.000
_cell.angle_alpha   90.00
_cell.angle_beta   90.00
_cell.angle_gamma   90.00
#
_symmetry.space_group_name_H-M   'P 1'
#
loop_
_entity.id
_entity.type
_entity.pdbx_description
1 polymer ?
#
loop_
_entity_poly.entity_id
_entity_poly.type
_entity_poly.pdbx_seq_one_letter_code
_entity_poly.pdbx_strand_id
1 'polypeptide(L)'
;MDLDFFRHFFGGGEIAGISITPEVYDEESPVVIAQLTNAAAGAVFGVTKVKGGNRYATTHLMKMAVIFYPATKKAQAWLTV
;
A
#
# COMPACT_ATOMS: atom_id res chain seq x y z
N MET A 1 1.55 -8.04 9.86
CA MET A 1 2.56 -7.62 8.87
C MET A 1 3.84 -7.36 9.63
N ASP A 2 4.94 -7.98 9.25
CA ASP A 2 6.25 -7.68 9.83
C ASP A 2 6.98 -6.61 8.99
N LEU A 3 8.06 -6.06 9.56
CA LEU A 3 8.82 -4.96 8.97
C LEU A 3 9.51 -5.39 7.67
N ASP A 4 10.03 -6.61 7.62
CA ASP A 4 10.72 -7.16 6.46
C ASP A 4 9.77 -7.33 5.28
N PHE A 5 8.56 -7.84 5.50
CA PHE A 5 7.53 -7.88 4.48
C PHE A 5 7.16 -6.47 4.01
N PHE A 6 6.97 -5.52 4.92
CA PHE A 6 6.63 -4.14 4.56
C PHE A 6 7.70 -3.52 3.67
N ARG A 7 8.98 -3.69 4.02
CA ARG A 7 10.12 -3.22 3.23
C ARG A 7 10.21 -3.90 1.88
N HIS A 8 10.05 -5.22 1.84
CA HIS A 8 10.09 -5.96 0.58
C HIS A 8 8.97 -5.51 -0.37
N PHE A 9 7.76 -5.33 0.17
CA PHE A 9 6.56 -5.05 -0.62
C PHE A 9 6.40 -3.58 -1.03
N PHE A 10 6.72 -2.63 -0.14
CA PHE A 10 6.54 -1.19 -0.38
C PHE A 10 7.85 -0.43 -0.54
N GLY A 11 8.96 -0.93 0.02
CA GLY A 11 10.29 -0.31 -0.04
C GLY A 11 11.15 -0.82 -1.20
N GLY A 12 10.81 -1.97 -1.79
CA GLY A 12 11.41 -2.45 -3.03
C GLY A 12 10.93 -1.60 -4.20
N GLY A 13 11.84 -0.92 -4.90
CA GLY A 13 11.56 0.00 -6.01
C GLY A 13 10.88 -0.60 -7.25
N GLU A 14 10.25 -1.77 -7.15
CA GLU A 14 9.47 -2.41 -8.22
C GLU A 14 8.19 -1.64 -8.55
N ILE A 15 7.66 -0.86 -7.59
CA ILE A 15 6.46 -0.06 -7.78
C ILE A 15 6.84 1.42 -7.78
N ALA A 16 6.90 2.02 -8.97
CA ALA A 16 7.13 3.45 -9.13
C ALA A 16 5.96 4.27 -8.52
N GLY A 17 6.27 5.33 -7.78
CA GLY A 17 5.26 6.25 -7.22
C GLY A 17 4.76 5.89 -5.82
N ILE A 18 5.56 5.14 -5.05
CA ILE A 18 5.40 4.96 -3.61
C ILE A 18 6.29 5.96 -2.87
N SER A 19 5.73 6.67 -1.90
CA SER A 19 6.46 7.51 -0.95
C SER A 19 6.31 6.94 0.45
N ILE A 20 7.41 6.72 1.17
CA ILE A 20 7.39 6.21 2.55
C ILE A 20 7.76 7.33 3.51
N THR A 21 7.04 7.44 4.62
CA THR A 21 7.32 8.39 5.68
C THR A 21 7.21 7.70 7.04
N PRO A 22 8.25 7.77 7.90
CA PRO A 22 9.55 8.42 7.67
C PRO A 22 10.43 7.63 6.68
N GLU A 23 11.42 8.29 6.06
CA GLU A 23 12.33 7.65 5.08
C GLU A 23 13.19 6.55 5.70
N VAL A 24 13.64 6.78 6.95
CA VAL A 24 14.36 5.80 7.76
C VAL A 24 13.43 5.36 8.88
N TYR A 25 13.21 4.05 8.97
CA TYR A 25 12.33 3.45 9.96
C TYR A 25 12.82 2.06 10.34
N ASP A 26 12.49 1.63 11.55
CA ASP A 26 12.88 0.39 12.21
C ASP A 26 11.71 -0.21 13.00
N GLU A 27 11.99 -1.22 13.83
CA GLU A 27 10.96 -1.87 14.66
C GLU A 27 10.46 -1.00 15.83
N GLU A 28 11.23 0.01 16.22
CA GLU A 28 10.89 0.94 17.31
C GLU A 28 10.11 2.16 16.80
N SER A 29 10.09 2.37 15.49
CA SER A 29 9.36 3.44 14.84
C SER A 29 7.86 3.35 15.17
N PRO A 30 7.23 4.43 15.66
CA PRO A 30 5.86 4.37 16.15
C PRO A 30 4.85 4.11 15.01
N VAL A 31 5.09 4.71 13.85
CA VAL A 31 4.25 4.61 12.65
C VAL A 31 5.11 4.76 11.39
N VAL A 32 4.81 3.96 10.37
CA VAL A 32 5.39 4.06 9.03
C VAL A 32 4.24 4.13 8.02
N ILE A 33 4.29 5.07 7.09
CA ILE A 33 3.22 5.31 6.12
C ILE A 33 3.79 5.11 4.72
N ALA A 34 3.22 4.19 3.94
CA ALA A 34 3.45 4.10 2.50
C ALA A 34 2.27 4.74 1.76
N GLN A 35 2.54 5.81 1.02
CA GLN A 35 1.57 6.49 0.15
C GLN A 35 1.80 6.04 -1.28
N LEU A 36 0.75 5.55 -1.93
CA LEU A 36 0.79 5.11 -3.33
C LEU A 36 -0.11 6.00 -4.17
N THR A 37 0.42 6.42 -5.31
CA THR A 37 -0.31 7.18 -6.33
C THR A 37 -1.05 6.24 -7.30
N ASN A 38 -1.90 6.81 -8.15
CA ASN A 38 -2.91 6.14 -8.98
C ASN A 38 -2.46 4.79 -9.61
N ALA A 39 -1.35 4.79 -10.34
CA ALA A 39 -0.85 3.59 -11.02
C ALA A 39 -0.35 2.50 -10.04
N ALA A 40 0.34 2.92 -8.97
CA ALA A 40 0.87 2.04 -7.93
C ALA A 40 -0.24 1.41 -7.09
N ALA A 41 -1.27 2.18 -6.73
CA ALA A 41 -2.43 1.67 -5.99
C ALA A 41 -3.19 0.60 -6.79
N GLY A 42 -3.38 0.83 -8.09
CA GLY A 42 -4.02 -0.12 -9.00
C GLY A 42 -3.23 -1.42 -9.19
N ALA A 43 -1.90 -1.37 -9.15
CA ALA A 43 -1.03 -2.56 -9.22
C ALA A 43 -1.12 -3.42 -7.95
N VAL A 44 -1.24 -2.80 -6.77
CA VAL A 44 -1.25 -3.53 -5.49
C VAL A 44 -2.60 -4.19 -5.19
N PHE A 45 -3.73 -3.51 -5.41
CA PHE A 45 -5.05 -4.02 -5.03
C PHE A 45 -5.94 -4.42 -6.22
N GLY A 46 -5.42 -4.30 -7.44
CA GLY A 46 -6.15 -4.60 -8.67
C GLY A 46 -7.04 -3.44 -9.13
N VAL A 47 -7.12 -3.29 -10.45
CA VAL A 47 -7.90 -2.23 -11.13
C VAL A 47 -9.37 -2.65 -11.37
N THR A 48 -9.71 -3.92 -11.08
CA THR A 48 -11.02 -4.50 -11.40
C THR A 48 -11.61 -5.27 -10.23
N LYS A 49 -12.78 -4.83 -9.74
CA LYS A 49 -13.65 -5.71 -8.94
C LYS A 49 -14.30 -6.73 -9.86
N VAL A 50 -14.00 -8.01 -9.65
CA VAL A 50 -14.67 -9.14 -10.33
C VAL A 50 -15.71 -9.71 -9.37
N LYS A 51 -16.98 -9.76 -9.78
CA LYS A 51 -18.03 -10.54 -9.10
C LYS A 51 -18.69 -11.44 -10.15
N GLY A 52 -18.53 -12.75 -10.02
CA GLY A 52 -19.18 -13.73 -10.90
C GLY A 52 -18.63 -13.82 -12.34
N GLY A 53 -17.36 -13.47 -12.58
CA GLY A 53 -16.69 -13.71 -13.86
C GLY A 53 -16.83 -12.60 -14.93
N ASN A 54 -17.69 -11.60 -14.72
CA ASN A 54 -17.82 -10.45 -15.62
C ASN A 54 -17.31 -9.15 -14.98
N ARG A 55 -16.49 -8.39 -15.72
CA ARG A 55 -15.98 -7.06 -15.31
C ARG A 55 -17.12 -6.05 -15.35
N TYR A 56 -17.52 -5.52 -14.19
CA TYR A 56 -18.67 -4.60 -14.08
C TYR A 56 -18.31 -3.14 -14.42
N ALA A 57 -17.16 -2.68 -13.95
CA ALA A 57 -16.62 -1.35 -14.24
C ALA A 57 -15.11 -1.33 -14.02
N THR A 58 -14.40 -0.50 -14.79
CA THR A 58 -13.01 -0.15 -14.48
C THR A 58 -13.03 0.94 -13.45
N THR A 59 -12.36 0.73 -12.32
CA THR A 59 -12.29 1.74 -11.27
C THR A 59 -10.82 2.01 -11.00
N HIS A 60 -10.39 3.24 -11.28
CA HIS A 60 -9.03 3.67 -11.06
C HIS A 60 -8.90 4.16 -9.63
N LEU A 61 -8.06 3.51 -8.83
CA LEU A 61 -7.79 3.96 -7.47
C LEU A 61 -7.05 5.31 -7.53
N MET A 62 -7.57 6.34 -6.87
CA MET A 62 -7.01 7.69 -6.94
C MET A 62 -5.75 7.83 -6.09
N LYS A 63 -5.85 7.47 -4.80
CA LYS A 63 -4.75 7.49 -3.83
C LYS A 63 -4.93 6.36 -2.82
N MET A 64 -3.80 5.83 -2.35
CA MET A 64 -3.78 4.85 -1.27
C MET A 64 -2.75 5.23 -0.21
N ALA A 65 -3.06 4.96 1.05
CA ALA A 65 -2.14 5.07 2.17
C ALA A 65 -2.18 3.80 3.01
N VAL A 66 -1.04 3.16 3.20
CA VAL A 66 -0.86 2.03 4.11
C VAL A 66 -0.15 2.55 5.35
N ILE A 67 -0.83 2.49 6.50
CA ILE A 67 -0.31 2.87 7.81
C ILE A 67 0.12 1.60 8.50
N PHE A 68 1.41 1.47 8.76
CA PHE A 68 2.02 0.35 9.47
C PHE A 68 2.46 0.77 10.87
N TYR A 69 2.18 -0.08 11.85
CA TYR A 69 2.55 0.08 13.25
C TYR A 69 3.54 -1.04 13.64
N PRO A 70 4.86 -0.84 13.47
CA PRO A 70 5.88 -1.87 13.68
C PRO A 70 5.76 -2.59 15.03
N ALA A 71 5.65 -1.83 16.12
CA ALA A 71 5.56 -2.36 17.49
C ALA A 71 4.41 -3.35 17.70
N THR A 72 3.30 -3.20 16.96
CA THR A 72 2.12 -4.07 17.09
C THR A 72 1.94 -5.04 15.93
N LYS A 73 2.81 -4.97 14.90
CA LYS A 73 2.71 -5.75 13.65
C LYS A 73 1.36 -5.60 12.93
N LYS A 74 0.66 -4.47 13.16
CA LYS A 74 -0.63 -4.14 12.55
C LYS A 74 -0.43 -3.17 11.39
N ALA A 75 -1.27 -3.31 10.37
CA ALA A 75 -1.33 -2.38 9.25
C ALA A 75 -2.79 -2.04 8.93
N GLN A 76 -3.01 -0.82 8.45
CA GLN A 76 -4.29 -0.34 7.95
C GLN A 76 -4.10 0.22 6.55
N ALA A 77 -4.97 -0.14 5.62
CA ALA A 77 -4.95 0.39 4.27
C ALA A 77 -6.16 1.29 4.05
N TRP A 78 -5.90 2.52 3.63
CA TRP A 78 -6.89 3.50 3.24
C TRP A 78 -6.82 3.70 1.74
N LEU A 79 -7.94 3.50 1.06
CA LEU A 79 -8.06 3.65 -0.38
C LEU A 79 -9.12 4.70 -0.69
N THR A 80 -8.82 5.53 -1.67
CA THR A 80 -9.77 6.46 -2.27
C THR A 80 -9.98 6.06 -3.72
N VAL A 81 -11.25 6.03 -4.11
CA VAL A 81 -11.75 5.56 -5.39
C VAL A 81 -12.12 6.76 -6.25
#